data_AF-A0A1G2KSF6-F1
#
_entry.id   AF-A0A1G2KSF6-F1
#
_cell.length_a   1.000
_cell.length_b   1.000
_cell.length_c   1.000
_cell.angle_alpha   90.00
_cell.angle_beta   90.00
_cell.angle_gamma   90.00
#
_symmetry.space_group_name_H-M   'P 1'
#
loop_
_entity.id
_entity.type
_entity.pdbx_description
1 polymer ?
#
loop_
_entity_poly.entity_id
_entity_poly.type
_entity_poly.pdbx_seq_one_letter_code
_entity_poly.pdbx_strand_id
1 'polypeptide(L)'
;MKRRFLILSILLAALSGLFILPLVWEPNVAKAGPATGGLIPFGGRILTSTPCDEGQWITVGPPRPGSFMLTAGSILYAWYQIYRPGAWAKGIARPITIPCTVPCPAGECTIGSGLQIDKVGTSLK
;
A
#
# COMPACT_ATOMS: atom_id res chain seq x y z
N MET A 1 43.44 37.56 -4.96
CA MET A 1 43.06 36.19 -5.37
C MET A 1 42.48 35.32 -4.25
N LYS A 2 42.96 35.37 -2.99
CA LYS A 2 42.52 34.47 -1.89
C LYS A 2 41.04 34.57 -1.46
N ARG A 3 40.43 35.77 -1.49
CA ARG A 3 39.04 35.99 -0.99
C ARG A 3 37.96 35.40 -1.90
N ARG A 4 38.17 35.36 -3.22
CA ARG A 4 37.23 34.77 -4.19
C ARG A 4 37.23 33.24 -4.14
N PHE A 5 38.39 32.62 -3.89
CA PHE A 5 38.49 31.17 -3.67
C PHE A 5 37.81 30.70 -2.39
N LEU A 6 37.88 31.50 -1.31
CA LEU A 6 37.22 31.21 -0.03
C LEU A 6 35.68 31.29 -0.14
N ILE A 7 35.16 32.26 -0.90
CA ILE A 7 33.72 32.41 -1.14
C ILE A 7 33.19 31.25 -2.01
N LEU A 8 33.94 30.85 -3.04
CA LEU A 8 33.57 29.71 -3.88
C LEU A 8 33.51 28.39 -3.11
N SER A 9 34.44 28.16 -2.18
CA SER A 9 34.49 26.94 -1.36
C SER A 9 33.36 26.87 -0.33
N ILE A 10 32.97 28.00 0.27
CA ILE A 10 31.81 28.08 1.17
C ILE A 10 30.50 27.85 0.39
N LEU A 11 30.37 28.42 -0.81
CA LEU A 11 29.20 28.22 -1.66
C LEU A 11 29.08 26.77 -2.14
N LEU A 12 30.19 26.12 -2.52
CA LEU A 12 30.19 24.70 -2.89
C LEU A 12 29.78 23.78 -1.73
N ALA A 13 30.25 24.07 -0.51
CA ALA A 13 29.90 23.32 0.69
C ALA A 13 28.43 23.51 1.11
N ALA A 14 27.88 24.72 0.91
CA ALA A 14 26.46 24.99 1.17
C ALA A 14 25.54 24.30 0.14
N LEU A 15 25.96 24.26 -1.14
CA LEU A 15 25.21 23.59 -2.21
C LEU A 15 25.17 22.06 -2.02
N SER A 16 26.28 21.46 -1.57
CA SER A 16 26.32 20.02 -1.27
C SER A 16 25.51 19.66 -0.01
N GLY A 17 25.49 20.54 1.00
CA GLY A 17 24.65 20.37 2.20
C GLY A 17 23.15 20.35 1.91
N LEU A 18 22.67 21.20 0.98
CA LEU A 18 21.24 21.22 0.58
C LEU A 18 20.82 19.96 -0.21
N PHE A 19 21.74 19.28 -0.88
CA PHE A 19 21.44 18.09 -1.68
C PHE A 19 21.35 16.80 -0.85
N ILE A 20 21.93 16.78 0.36
CA ILE A 20 21.91 15.61 1.25
C ILE A 20 20.70 15.62 2.19
N LEU A 21 20.12 16.79 2.48
CA LEU A 21 19.02 16.93 3.44
C LEU A 21 17.59 16.55 2.98
N PRO A 22 17.25 16.27 1.70
CA PRO A 22 15.90 15.84 1.37
C PRO A 22 15.66 14.32 1.52
N LEU A 23 16.63 13.50 1.97
CA LEU A 23 16.56 12.04 1.77
C LEU A 23 16.06 11.17 2.94
N VAL A 24 15.78 11.71 4.14
CA VAL A 24 15.48 10.86 5.33
C VAL A 24 14.11 11.13 5.97
N TRP A 25 13.18 11.66 5.19
CA TRP A 25 11.78 11.86 5.54
C TRP A 25 10.95 10.87 4.75
N GLU A 26 11.35 9.60 4.80
CA GLU A 26 10.39 8.55 4.58
C GLU A 26 9.45 8.57 5.80
N PRO A 27 8.17 8.92 5.65
CA PRO A 27 7.24 8.77 6.76
C PRO A 27 7.34 7.32 7.21
N ASN A 28 7.47 7.08 8.52
CA ASN A 28 7.48 5.74 9.10
C ASN A 28 6.11 5.08 8.84
N VAL A 29 5.95 4.49 7.66
CA VAL A 29 4.73 3.79 7.26
C VAL A 29 4.79 2.39 7.85
N ALA A 30 4.04 2.17 8.93
CA ALA A 30 3.92 0.85 9.52
C ALA A 30 3.12 -0.05 8.58
N LYS A 31 3.75 -1.11 8.03
CA LYS A 31 3.07 -2.17 7.28
C LYS A 31 1.89 -2.71 8.11
N ALA A 32 0.81 -3.12 7.43
CA ALA A 32 -0.29 -3.79 8.11
C ALA A 32 0.24 -5.00 8.90
N GLY A 33 -0.06 -5.01 10.20
CA GLY A 33 0.42 -6.00 11.15
C GLY A 33 -0.67 -6.35 12.16
N PRO A 34 -0.51 -7.44 12.92
CA PRO A 34 -1.53 -7.93 13.84
C PRO A 34 -1.84 -6.90 14.95
N ALA A 35 -3.12 -6.78 15.27
CA ALA A 35 -3.63 -6.08 16.45
C ALA A 35 -4.08 -7.11 17.51
N THR A 36 -4.55 -6.61 18.66
CA THR A 36 -5.18 -7.42 19.70
C THR A 36 -6.25 -8.33 19.10
N GLY A 37 -6.10 -9.65 19.29
CA GLY A 37 -7.00 -10.67 18.75
C GLY A 37 -6.58 -11.32 17.42
N GLY A 38 -5.36 -11.09 16.93
CA GLY A 38 -4.80 -11.80 15.77
C GLY A 38 -5.31 -11.33 14.39
N LEU A 39 -6.23 -10.38 14.38
CA LEU A 39 -6.69 -9.70 13.18
C LEU A 39 -5.73 -8.57 12.79
N ILE A 40 -5.60 -8.31 11.49
CA ILE A 40 -4.62 -7.37 10.92
C ILE A 40 -5.39 -6.15 10.40
N PRO A 41 -5.43 -5.03 11.15
CA PRO A 41 -6.00 -3.79 10.65
C PRO A 41 -5.17 -3.22 9.50
N PHE A 42 -5.85 -2.73 8.47
CA PHE A 42 -5.23 -2.06 7.35
C PHE A 42 -6.01 -0.80 6.97
N GLY A 43 -5.34 0.07 6.22
CA GLY A 43 -6.01 1.24 5.69
C GLY A 43 -5.07 2.16 4.94
N GLY A 44 -5.62 2.81 3.93
CA GLY A 44 -4.85 3.61 3.00
C GLY A 44 -5.56 3.75 1.67
N ARG A 45 -4.90 4.43 0.74
CA ARG A 45 -5.40 4.56 -0.63
C ARG A 45 -5.23 3.24 -1.39
N ILE A 46 -6.28 2.79 -2.09
CA ILE A 46 -6.19 1.65 -2.98
C ILE A 46 -5.32 2.05 -4.18
N LEU A 47 -4.21 1.34 -4.36
CA LEU A 47 -3.23 1.58 -5.42
C LEU A 47 -3.55 0.75 -6.66
N THR A 48 -3.84 -0.54 -6.47
CA THR A 48 -4.27 -1.45 -7.52
C THR A 48 -5.51 -2.21 -7.09
N SER A 49 -6.32 -2.59 -8.08
CA SER A 49 -7.49 -3.44 -7.89
C SER A 49 -7.57 -4.35 -9.11
N THR A 50 -7.32 -5.64 -8.90
CA THR A 50 -7.22 -6.65 -9.94
C THR A 50 -8.26 -7.73 -9.67
N PRO A 51 -9.16 -8.01 -10.62
CA PRO A 51 -10.10 -9.12 -10.48
C PRO A 51 -9.34 -10.46 -10.54
N CYS A 52 -9.80 -11.40 -9.73
CA CYS A 52 -9.33 -12.79 -9.68
C CYS A 52 -10.53 -13.71 -9.91
N ASP A 53 -10.30 -14.99 -10.22
CA ASP A 53 -11.40 -15.96 -10.35
C ASP A 53 -12.24 -16.01 -9.06
N GLU A 54 -11.60 -16.01 -7.90
CA GLU A 54 -12.26 -15.99 -6.59
C GLU A 54 -12.14 -14.65 -5.87
N GLY A 55 -12.60 -13.58 -6.50
CA GLY A 55 -12.84 -12.28 -5.85
C GLY A 55 -11.99 -11.14 -6.38
N GLN A 56 -11.51 -10.26 -5.50
CA GLN A 56 -10.77 -9.06 -5.88
C GLN A 56 -9.48 -8.93 -5.07
N TRP A 57 -8.35 -8.89 -5.77
CA TRP A 57 -7.06 -8.60 -5.18
C TRP A 57 -6.77 -7.10 -5.23
N ILE A 58 -6.49 -6.51 -4.07
CA ILE A 58 -6.14 -5.09 -3.97
C ILE A 58 -4.79 -4.90 -3.30
N THR A 59 -4.09 -3.84 -3.70
CA THR A 59 -2.98 -3.30 -2.92
C THR A 59 -3.38 -1.97 -2.31
N VAL A 60 -3.10 -1.81 -1.02
CA VAL A 60 -3.41 -0.61 -0.25
C VAL A 60 -2.10 0.04 0.15
N GLY A 61 -2.02 1.36 -0.08
CA GLY A 61 -0.88 2.19 0.28
C GLY A 61 -0.91 2.63 1.76
N PRO A 62 -0.06 3.61 2.11
CA PRO A 62 -0.02 4.19 3.47
C PRO A 62 -1.40 4.71 3.93
N PRO A 63 -1.68 4.77 5.25
CA PRO A 63 -0.74 4.63 6.38
C PRO A 63 -0.50 3.21 6.89
N ARG A 64 -1.35 2.23 6.55
CA ARG A 64 -1.16 0.82 6.89
C ARG A 64 -1.24 -0.02 5.61
N PRO A 65 -0.16 -0.04 4.83
CA PRO A 65 -0.15 -0.64 3.51
C PRO A 65 -0.14 -2.16 3.61
N GLY A 66 -0.57 -2.79 2.53
CA GLY A 66 -0.53 -4.23 2.40
C GLY A 66 -1.22 -4.72 1.13
N SER A 67 -1.18 -6.03 0.98
CA SER A 67 -1.85 -6.77 -0.09
C SER A 67 -3.03 -7.52 0.51
N PHE A 68 -4.22 -7.34 -0.04
CA PHE A 68 -5.46 -7.85 0.54
C PHE A 68 -6.35 -8.49 -0.51
N MET A 69 -7.04 -9.55 -0.11
CA MET A 69 -7.94 -10.31 -0.97
C MET A 69 -9.37 -10.19 -0.46
N LEU A 70 -10.24 -9.62 -1.28
CA LEU A 70 -11.67 -9.65 -1.07
C LEU A 70 -12.21 -11.00 -1.57
N THR A 71 -12.91 -11.72 -0.70
CA THR A 71 -13.49 -13.05 -1.00
C THR A 71 -14.98 -13.06 -0.68
N ALA A 72 -15.69 -14.14 -1.01
CA ALA A 72 -17.13 -14.26 -0.73
C ALA A 72 -17.48 -14.15 0.77
N GLY A 73 -16.53 -14.46 1.68
CA GLY A 73 -16.71 -14.29 3.12
C GLY A 73 -16.48 -12.88 3.66
N SER A 74 -16.05 -11.94 2.81
CA SER A 74 -15.70 -10.58 3.21
C SER A 74 -16.94 -9.69 3.31
N ILE A 75 -17.01 -8.84 4.34
CA ILE A 75 -18.08 -7.86 4.51
C ILE A 75 -17.65 -6.51 3.93
N LEU A 76 -18.37 -6.03 2.91
CA LEU A 76 -18.19 -4.68 2.36
C LEU A 76 -19.20 -3.72 3.00
N TYR A 77 -18.67 -2.66 3.61
CA TYR A 77 -19.43 -1.51 4.08
C TYR A 77 -19.51 -0.42 2.99
N ALA A 78 -20.00 0.76 3.36
CA ALA A 78 -20.44 1.82 2.47
C ALA A 78 -19.53 2.11 1.25
N TRP A 79 -20.20 2.52 0.16
CA TRP A 79 -19.68 3.04 -1.11
C TRP A 79 -19.11 2.01 -2.10
N TYR A 80 -18.76 0.80 -1.65
CA TYR A 80 -18.37 -0.33 -2.51
C TYR A 80 -17.28 0.00 -3.55
N GLN A 81 -16.39 0.94 -3.25
CA GLN A 81 -15.37 1.44 -4.19
C GLN A 81 -14.11 0.57 -4.24
N ILE A 82 -14.12 -0.62 -3.62
CA ILE A 82 -12.93 -1.48 -3.51
C ILE A 82 -12.43 -2.03 -4.86
N TYR A 83 -13.34 -2.09 -5.84
CA TYR A 83 -13.07 -2.60 -7.19
C TYR A 83 -12.34 -1.62 -8.10
N ARG A 84 -11.87 -0.48 -7.58
CA ARG A 84 -11.11 0.50 -8.35
C ARG A 84 -10.00 1.17 -7.55
N PRO A 85 -8.89 1.55 -8.20
CA PRO A 85 -7.87 2.40 -7.60
C PRO A 85 -8.41 3.78 -7.21
N GLY A 86 -7.75 4.40 -6.23
CA GLY A 86 -7.92 5.81 -5.89
C GLY A 86 -8.71 6.05 -4.60
N ALA A 87 -9.70 5.22 -4.29
CA ALA A 87 -10.48 5.33 -3.08
C ALA A 87 -9.66 4.94 -1.83
N TRP A 88 -9.99 5.53 -0.70
CA TRP A 88 -9.44 5.14 0.60
C TRP A 88 -10.20 3.93 1.11
N ALA A 89 -9.46 2.89 1.50
CA ALA A 89 -9.98 1.73 2.18
C ALA A 89 -9.57 1.76 3.65
N LYS A 90 -10.47 1.30 4.53
CA LYS A 90 -10.17 0.99 5.92
C LYS A 90 -10.84 -0.32 6.27
N GLY A 91 -10.06 -1.26 6.81
CA GLY A 91 -10.59 -2.58 7.08
C GLY A 91 -9.76 -3.38 8.05
N ILE A 92 -10.17 -4.61 8.22
CA ILE A 92 -9.50 -5.62 9.04
C ILE A 92 -9.41 -6.89 8.20
N ALA A 93 -8.22 -7.50 8.19
CA ALA A 93 -7.93 -8.74 7.50
C ALA A 93 -7.66 -9.87 8.48
N ARG A 94 -7.91 -11.10 8.05
CA ARG A 94 -7.51 -12.32 8.73
C ARG A 94 -6.05 -12.63 8.38
N PRO A 95 -5.28 -13.29 9.27
CA PRO A 95 -3.90 -13.70 8.99
C PRO A 95 -3.86 -14.94 8.08
N ILE A 96 -4.67 -14.95 7.03
CA ILE A 96 -4.81 -16.03 6.04
C ILE A 96 -4.50 -15.43 4.68
N THR A 97 -3.48 -15.96 4.00
CA THR A 97 -3.09 -15.51 2.67
C THR A 97 -3.88 -16.28 1.62
N ILE A 98 -4.57 -15.56 0.73
CA ILE A 98 -5.34 -16.12 -0.38
C ILE A 98 -4.64 -15.76 -1.70
N PRO A 99 -4.40 -16.74 -2.60
CA PRO A 99 -3.87 -16.45 -3.93
C PRO A 99 -4.92 -15.80 -4.81
N CYS A 100 -4.48 -14.88 -5.66
CA CYS A 100 -5.26 -14.38 -6.79
C CYS A 100 -4.93 -15.23 -8.02
N THR A 101 -5.87 -16.07 -8.44
CA THR A 101 -5.77 -16.86 -9.66
C THR A 101 -6.55 -16.21 -10.80
N VAL A 102 -6.07 -16.43 -12.03
CA VAL A 102 -6.76 -16.06 -13.26
C VAL A 102 -6.71 -17.22 -14.26
N PRO A 103 -7.67 -17.33 -15.17
CA PRO A 103 -7.63 -18.32 -16.24
C PRO A 103 -6.39 -18.13 -17.12
N CYS A 104 -5.67 -19.21 -17.38
CA CYS A 104 -4.52 -19.24 -18.27
C CYS A 104 -4.49 -20.55 -19.07
N PRO A 105 -3.66 -20.67 -20.12
CA PRO A 105 -3.64 -21.88 -20.96
C PRO A 105 -3.37 -23.20 -20.21
N ALA A 106 -2.74 -23.13 -19.03
CA ALA A 106 -2.47 -24.28 -18.18
C ALA A 106 -3.58 -24.59 -17.15
N GLY A 107 -4.72 -23.87 -17.19
CA GLY A 107 -5.79 -23.94 -16.20
C GLY A 107 -5.89 -22.62 -15.41
N GLU A 108 -5.42 -22.63 -14.16
CA GLU A 108 -5.37 -21.44 -13.31
C GLU A 108 -3.92 -21.02 -13.03
N CYS A 109 -3.65 -19.72 -13.17
CA CYS A 109 -2.35 -19.14 -12.89
C CYS A 109 -2.44 -18.12 -11.75
N THR A 110 -1.56 -18.26 -10.76
CA THR A 110 -1.45 -17.30 -9.66
C THR A 110 -0.70 -16.05 -10.11
N ILE A 111 -1.34 -14.88 -10.01
CA ILE A 111 -0.75 -13.57 -10.38
C ILE A 111 -0.39 -12.71 -9.16
N GLY A 112 -0.80 -13.14 -7.96
CA GLY A 112 -0.53 -12.44 -6.72
C GLY A 112 -1.17 -13.13 -5.53
N SER A 113 -1.05 -12.53 -4.35
CA SER A 113 -1.73 -13.00 -3.15
C SER A 113 -1.88 -11.87 -2.12
N GLY A 114 -2.88 -11.99 -1.25
CA GLY A 114 -3.16 -11.02 -0.22
C GLY A 114 -3.81 -11.64 1.01
N LEU A 115 -3.79 -10.91 2.13
CA LEU A 115 -4.50 -11.32 3.33
C LEU A 115 -6.01 -11.24 3.12
N GLN A 116 -6.75 -12.25 3.55
CA GLN A 116 -8.20 -12.29 3.41
C GLN A 116 -8.85 -11.14 4.17
N ILE A 117 -9.60 -10.29 3.47
CA ILE A 117 -10.37 -9.21 4.08
C ILE A 117 -11.50 -9.83 4.90
N ASP A 118 -11.58 -9.50 6.19
CA ASP A 118 -12.75 -9.83 7.01
C ASP A 118 -13.85 -8.79 6.74
N LYS A 119 -13.51 -7.52 6.92
CA LYS A 119 -14.42 -6.40 6.70
C LYS A 119 -13.69 -5.18 6.17
N VAL A 120 -14.34 -4.42 5.29
CA VAL A 120 -13.75 -3.22 4.69
C VAL A 120 -14.82 -2.18 4.38
N GLY A 121 -14.53 -0.92 4.70
CA GLY A 121 -15.26 0.24 4.20
C GLY A 121 -14.38 1.04 3.25
N THR A 122 -15.01 1.72 2.30
CA THR A 122 -14.31 2.60 1.33
C THR A 122 -14.80 4.04 1.43
N SER A 123 -14.02 5.01 0.96
CA SER A 123 -14.49 6.39 0.75
C SER A 123 -15.25 6.53 -0.57
N LEU A 124 -15.94 7.67 -0.75
CA LEU A 124 -16.59 8.07 -2.00
C LEU A 124 -15.61 8.38 -3.14
N LYS A 125 -14.37 8.77 -2.82
CA LYS A 125 -13.35 9.23 -3.76
C LYS A 125 -11.99 8.64 -3.43
#